data_AF-A0A6P4BIY0-F1
#
_entry.id   AF-A0A6P4BIY0-F1
#
_cell.length_a   1.000
_cell.length_b   1.000
_cell.length_c   1.000
_cell.angle_alpha   90.00
_cell.angle_beta   90.00
_cell.angle_gamma   90.00
#
_symmetry.space_group_name_H-M   'P 1'
#
loop_
_entity.id
_entity.type
_entity.pdbx_description
1 polymer ?
#
loop_
_entity_poly.entity_id
_entity_poly.type
_entity_poly.pdbx_seq_one_letter_code
_entity_poly.pdbx_strand_id
1 'polypeptide(L)'
;MRRECYVFCILFALCITATMASHKEASGGLIANGLNPIKNLNDPHVVDIAQFAVTDYNKQSAAHLKLVKINNGYTQVVSGGVNYNLLLLTFGGLPDNRYEAIVFENNSQNSRKLISFHPLHD
;
A
#
# COMPACT_ATOMS: atom_id res chain seq x y z
N MET A 1 -25.16 19.26 44.00
CA MET A 1 -24.84 18.22 42.98
C MET A 1 -25.46 18.42 41.58
N ARG A 2 -26.40 19.35 41.32
CA ARG A 2 -26.93 19.57 39.95
C ARG A 2 -26.32 20.78 39.18
N ARG A 3 -25.54 21.63 39.85
CA ARG A 3 -24.92 22.82 39.25
C ARG A 3 -23.56 22.53 38.60
N GLU A 4 -22.80 21.58 39.14
CA GLU A 4 -21.49 21.15 38.60
C GLU A 4 -21.62 20.41 37.26
N CYS A 5 -22.70 19.64 37.03
CA CYS A 5 -22.95 18.99 35.74
C CYS A 5 -23.22 20.01 34.63
N TYR A 6 -23.86 21.13 34.94
CA TYR A 6 -24.20 22.14 33.94
C TYR A 6 -22.97 22.94 33.48
N VAL A 7 -22.04 23.20 34.40
CA VAL A 7 -20.75 23.83 34.09
C VAL A 7 -19.88 22.91 33.23
N PHE A 8 -19.88 21.60 33.52
CA PHE A 8 -19.17 20.61 32.70
C PHE A 8 -19.79 20.45 31.30
N CYS A 9 -21.12 20.50 31.17
CA CYS A 9 -21.81 20.47 29.88
C CYS A 9 -21.59 21.73 29.02
N ILE A 10 -21.45 22.91 29.64
CA ILE A 10 -21.19 24.17 28.91
C ILE A 10 -19.74 24.25 28.41
N LEU A 11 -18.77 23.74 29.18
CA LEU A 11 -17.36 23.72 28.76
C LEU A 11 -17.11 22.79 27.56
N PHE A 12 -17.88 21.71 27.43
CA PHE A 12 -17.77 20.81 26.28
C PHE A 12 -18.35 21.39 24.98
N ALA A 13 -19.32 22.33 25.09
CA ALA A 13 -20.01 22.93 23.95
C ALA A 13 -19.24 24.10 23.30
N LEU A 14 -18.27 24.70 24.00
CA LEU A 14 -17.54 25.89 23.53
C LEU A 14 -16.29 25.60 22.68
N CYS A 15 -15.85 24.34 22.57
CA CYS A 15 -14.66 24.00 21.78
C CYS A 15 -14.92 23.82 20.27
N ILE A 16 -16.16 23.91 19.80
CA ILE A 16 -16.52 23.48 18.42
C ILE A 16 -16.61 24.64 17.41
N THR A 17 -16.53 25.93 17.81
CA THR A 17 -16.89 27.04 16.89
C THR A 17 -15.79 28.04 16.55
N ALA A 18 -14.50 27.66 16.63
CA ALA A 18 -13.46 28.44 15.94
C ALA A 18 -13.40 28.02 14.45
N THR A 19 -14.00 28.86 13.61
CA THR A 19 -14.26 28.65 12.19
C THR A 19 -13.03 28.84 11.31
N MET A 20 -12.90 27.89 10.37
CA MET A 20 -12.51 28.02 8.96
C MET A 20 -11.92 29.35 8.47
N ALA A 21 -10.61 29.34 8.15
CA ALA A 21 -10.06 30.11 7.03
C ALA A 21 -8.65 29.61 6.66
N SER A 22 -8.57 28.67 5.70
CA SER A 22 -7.65 28.76 4.56
C SER A 22 -7.87 27.55 3.66
N HIS A 23 -8.71 27.71 2.64
CA HIS A 23 -8.70 26.83 1.47
C HIS A 23 -7.35 26.98 0.76
N LYS A 24 -6.48 25.98 0.90
CA LYS A 24 -5.43 25.70 -0.08
C LYS A 24 -5.85 24.41 -0.76
N GLU A 25 -6.52 24.55 -1.90
CA GLU A 25 -6.63 23.46 -2.85
C GLU A 25 -5.23 23.16 -3.39
N ALA A 26 -4.68 22.02 -2.99
CA ALA A 26 -3.63 21.34 -3.74
C ALA A 26 -4.25 20.03 -4.24
N SER A 27 -4.57 20.02 -5.54
CA SER A 27 -5.00 18.83 -6.26
C SER A 27 -3.95 17.73 -6.14
N GLY A 28 -4.36 16.57 -5.60
CA GLY A 28 -3.53 15.38 -5.45
C GLY A 28 -4.15 14.42 -4.45
N GLY A 29 -5.21 13.72 -4.86
CA GLY A 29 -6.05 12.86 -4.02
C GLY A 29 -5.27 11.98 -3.04
N LEU A 30 -5.39 12.31 -1.76
CA LEU A 30 -5.06 11.40 -0.66
C LEU A 30 -6.12 10.29 -0.68
N ILE A 31 -5.78 9.11 -1.20
CA ILE A 31 -6.63 7.94 -1.06
C ILE A 31 -6.69 7.64 0.45
N ALA A 32 -7.88 7.76 1.04
CA ALA A 32 -8.15 7.73 2.49
C ALA A 32 -7.80 6.41 3.22
N ASN A 33 -7.07 5.49 2.58
CA ASN A 33 -6.79 4.13 3.05
C ASN A 33 -5.31 3.87 3.39
N GLY A 34 -4.47 4.91 3.43
CA GLY A 34 -3.03 4.77 3.70
C GLY A 34 -2.23 4.12 2.55
N LEU A 35 -2.83 4.04 1.37
CA LEU A 35 -2.18 3.61 0.13
C LEU A 35 -1.48 4.79 -0.53
N ASN A 36 -0.18 4.64 -0.79
CA ASN A 36 0.65 5.66 -1.41
C ASN A 36 1.08 5.16 -2.80
N PRO A 37 0.69 5.82 -3.89
CA PRO A 37 1.11 5.42 -5.23
C PRO A 37 2.64 5.46 -5.37
N ILE A 38 3.22 4.43 -5.98
CA ILE A 38 4.66 4.39 -6.28
C ILE A 38 4.91 5.25 -7.52
N LYS A 39 5.62 6.37 -7.34
CA LYS A 39 5.87 7.33 -8.44
C LYS A 39 6.87 6.82 -9.46
N ASN A 40 7.93 6.14 -9.01
CA ASN A 40 8.95 5.57 -9.88
C ASN A 40 8.94 4.05 -9.80
N LEU A 41 8.27 3.41 -10.76
CA LEU A 41 8.22 1.94 -10.85
C LEU A 41 9.56 1.32 -11.28
N ASN A 42 10.50 2.12 -11.80
CA ASN A 42 11.85 1.69 -12.14
C ASN A 42 12.86 1.98 -11.02
N ASP A 43 12.39 2.38 -9.84
CA ASP A 43 13.25 2.50 -8.67
C ASP A 43 13.90 1.12 -8.40
N PRO A 44 15.24 1.03 -8.25
CA PRO A 44 15.93 -0.24 -8.07
C PRO A 44 15.38 -1.09 -6.91
N HIS A 45 14.92 -0.45 -5.83
CA HIS A 45 14.34 -1.14 -4.69
C HIS A 45 12.97 -1.75 -5.01
N VAL A 46 12.14 -1.01 -5.74
CA VAL A 46 10.82 -1.49 -6.18
C VAL A 46 10.97 -2.65 -7.18
N VAL A 47 11.94 -2.55 -8.10
CA VAL A 47 12.26 -3.62 -9.05
C VAL A 47 12.74 -4.88 -8.31
N ASP A 48 13.61 -4.73 -7.31
CA ASP A 48 14.09 -5.84 -6.48
C ASP A 48 12.95 -6.52 -5.70
N ILE A 49 11.99 -5.76 -5.18
CA ILE A 49 10.79 -6.30 -4.54
C ILE A 49 9.92 -7.10 -5.52
N ALA A 50 9.73 -6.60 -6.75
CA ALA A 50 9.00 -7.33 -7.78
C ALA A 50 9.72 -8.63 -8.19
N GLN A 51 11.05 -8.58 -8.31
CA GLN A 51 11.87 -9.77 -8.62
C GLN A 51 11.79 -10.80 -7.49
N PHE A 52 11.81 -10.35 -6.23
CA PHE A 52 11.58 -11.20 -5.07
C PHE A 52 10.22 -11.90 -5.18
N ALA A 53 9.14 -11.17 -5.48
CA ALA A 53 7.79 -11.74 -5.58
C ALA A 53 7.71 -12.87 -6.63
N VAL A 54 8.22 -12.61 -7.85
CA VAL A 54 8.21 -13.60 -8.94
C VAL A 54 9.08 -14.81 -8.60
N THR A 55 10.26 -14.57 -8.02
CA THR A 55 11.18 -15.65 -7.64
C THR A 55 10.59 -16.54 -6.56
N ASP A 56 9.98 -15.94 -5.54
CA ASP A 56 9.41 -16.67 -4.42
C ASP A 56 8.17 -17.48 -4.86
N TYR A 57 7.30 -16.88 -5.68
CA TYR A 57 6.19 -17.60 -6.29
C TYR A 57 6.64 -18.79 -7.15
N ASN A 58 7.63 -18.60 -8.03
CA ASN A 58 8.17 -19.69 -8.86
C ASN A 58 8.69 -20.86 -8.00
N LYS A 59 9.35 -20.57 -6.87
CA LYS A 59 9.82 -21.59 -5.92
C LYS A 59 8.65 -22.35 -5.27
N GLN A 60 7.59 -21.63 -4.87
CA GLN A 60 6.46 -22.22 -4.16
C GLN A 60 5.51 -23.01 -5.09
N SER A 61 5.35 -22.57 -6.34
CA SER A 61 4.34 -23.11 -7.28
C SER A 61 4.94 -23.93 -8.42
N ALA A 62 6.26 -24.16 -8.43
CA ALA A 62 6.98 -24.78 -9.55
C ALA A 62 6.70 -24.11 -10.90
N ALA A 63 6.44 -22.79 -10.88
CA ALA A 63 6.22 -21.98 -12.05
C ALA A 63 7.56 -21.46 -12.62
N HIS A 64 7.52 -20.95 -13.85
CA HIS A 64 8.69 -20.41 -14.56
C HIS A 64 8.42 -19.00 -15.10
N LEU A 65 7.78 -18.17 -14.30
CA LEU A 65 7.46 -16.80 -14.66
C LEU A 65 8.72 -15.94 -14.73
N LYS A 66 8.78 -15.04 -15.71
CA LYS A 66 9.80 -13.98 -15.79
C LYS A 66 9.14 -12.62 -15.65
N LEU A 67 9.65 -11.77 -14.76
CA LEU A 67 9.20 -10.39 -14.67
C LEU A 67 9.54 -9.65 -15.97
N VAL A 68 8.54 -9.06 -16.62
CA VAL A 68 8.72 -8.19 -17.79
C VAL A 68 8.78 -6.74 -17.34
N LYS A 69 7.78 -6.29 -16.58
CA LYS A 69 7.72 -4.94 -16.01
C LYS A 69 6.70 -4.85 -14.87
N ILE A 70 6.78 -3.75 -14.14
CA ILE A 70 5.77 -3.33 -13.16
C ILE A 70 4.86 -2.33 -13.87
N ASN A 71 3.57 -2.62 -13.97
CA ASN A 71 2.58 -1.77 -14.63
C ASN A 71 2.02 -0.71 -13.68
N ASN A 72 1.88 -1.02 -12.40
CA ASN A 72 1.40 -0.11 -11.36
C ASN A 72 1.84 -0.60 -9.99
N GLY A 73 1.76 0.24 -8.96
CA GLY A 73 1.98 -0.20 -7.60
C GLY A 73 1.68 0.86 -6.54
N TYR A 74 1.41 0.38 -5.34
CA TYR A 74 1.15 1.19 -4.15
C TYR A 74 1.95 0.65 -2.97
N THR A 75 2.38 1.54 -2.08
CA THR A 75 2.90 1.17 -0.77
C THR A 75 1.87 1.44 0.32
N GLN A 76 1.91 0.62 1.36
CA GLN A 76 1.13 0.83 2.57
C GLN A 76 2.03 0.61 3.79
N VAL A 77 2.15 1.63 4.64
CA VAL A 77 2.84 1.46 5.92
C VAL A 77 1.91 0.71 6.87
N VAL A 78 2.41 -0.38 7.45
CA VAL A 78 1.69 -1.22 8.41
C VAL A 78 2.56 -1.44 9.66
N SER A 79 2.02 -2.09 10.68
CA SER A 79 2.79 -2.36 11.90
C SER A 79 4.03 -3.21 11.59
N GLY A 80 5.22 -2.62 11.76
CA GLY A 80 6.50 -3.30 11.62
C GLY A 80 7.09 -3.34 10.20
N GLY A 81 6.46 -2.69 9.21
CA GLY A 81 7.02 -2.69 7.85
C GLY A 81 6.15 -2.01 6.80
N VAL A 82 6.43 -2.32 5.54
CA VAL A 82 5.75 -1.76 4.37
C VAL A 82 5.23 -2.89 3.49
N ASN A 83 3.97 -2.82 3.10
CA ASN A 83 3.43 -3.64 2.03
C ASN A 83 3.65 -2.93 0.69
N TYR A 84 4.14 -3.67 -0.30
CA TYR A 84 4.19 -3.28 -1.69
C TYR A 84 3.15 -4.10 -2.43
N ASN A 85 2.06 -3.45 -2.86
CA ASN A 85 1.10 -4.04 -3.79
C ASN A 85 1.53 -3.65 -5.20
N LEU A 86 1.90 -4.64 -6.02
CA LEU A 86 2.44 -4.46 -7.35
C LEU A 86 1.59 -5.18 -8.39
N LEU A 87 1.27 -4.46 -9.46
CA LEU A 87 0.70 -5.03 -10.67
C LEU A 87 1.84 -5.39 -11.62
N LEU A 88 2.06 -6.67 -11.83
CA LEU A 88 3.18 -7.22 -12.60
C LEU A 88 2.71 -7.69 -13.97
N LEU A 89 3.55 -7.45 -14.99
CA LEU A 89 3.48 -8.15 -16.27
C LEU A 89 4.59 -9.20 -16.29
N THR A 90 4.24 -10.44 -16.62
CA THR A 90 5.15 -11.58 -16.66
C THR A 90 5.11 -12.29 -18.01
N PHE A 91 6.18 -13.04 -18.30
CA PHE A 91 6.24 -13.98 -19.42
C PHE A 91 6.23 -15.41 -18.87
N GLY A 92 5.56 -16.32 -19.58
CA GLY A 92 5.49 -17.75 -19.25
C GLY A 92 4.27 -18.19 -18.42
N GLY A 93 3.36 -17.27 -18.06
CA GLY A 93 2.18 -17.56 -17.23
C GLY A 93 0.91 -17.99 -17.96
N LEU A 94 0.99 -18.39 -19.24
CA LEU A 94 -0.18 -18.64 -20.10
C LEU A 94 -1.24 -19.51 -19.39
N PRO A 95 -2.53 -19.12 -19.40
CA PRO A 95 -3.10 -18.01 -20.19
C PRO A 95 -2.87 -16.60 -19.62
N ASP A 96 -2.47 -16.48 -18.36
CA ASP A 96 -2.35 -15.20 -17.68
C ASP A 96 -0.93 -14.59 -17.83
N ASN A 97 -0.85 -13.29 -18.06
CA ASN A 97 0.43 -12.57 -18.06
C ASN A 97 0.47 -11.42 -17.08
N ARG A 98 -0.63 -11.17 -16.37
CA ARG A 98 -0.79 -10.09 -15.40
C ARG A 98 -1.09 -10.68 -14.04
N TYR A 99 -0.37 -10.20 -13.05
CA TYR A 99 -0.46 -10.69 -11.68
C TYR A 99 -0.51 -9.51 -10.72
N GLU A 100 -1.32 -9.64 -9.67
CA GLU A 100 -1.17 -8.80 -8.48
C GLU A 100 -0.30 -9.56 -7.48
N ALA A 101 0.70 -8.87 -6.94
CA ALA A 101 1.59 -9.39 -5.92
C ALA A 101 1.65 -8.44 -4.74
N ILE A 102 1.51 -8.98 -3.54
CA ILE A 102 1.71 -8.23 -2.29
C ILE A 102 2.94 -8.78 -1.58
N VAL A 103 3.95 -7.93 -1.39
CA VAL A 103 5.16 -8.25 -0.64
C VAL A 103 5.22 -7.38 0.61
N PHE A 104 5.40 -8.00 1.76
CA PHE A 104 5.72 -7.31 3.00
C PHE A 104 7.24 -7.23 3.17
N GLU A 105 7.75 -6.04 3.48
CA GLU A 105 9.16 -5.79 3.80
C GLU A 105 9.29 -5.20 5.21
N ASN A 106 10.16 -5.81 6.02
CA ASN A 106 10.57 -5.30 7.32
C ASN A 106 12.05 -4.90 7.27
N ASN A 107 12.30 -3.60 7.14
CA ASN A 107 13.66 -3.06 7.09
C ASN A 107 14.46 -3.28 8.39
N SER A 108 13.79 -3.25 9.54
CA SER A 108 14.46 -3.45 10.84
C SER A 108 14.98 -4.88 11.02
N GLN A 109 14.29 -5.86 10.42
CA GLN A 109 14.69 -7.27 10.45
C GLN A 109 15.37 -7.73 9.16
N ASN A 110 15.54 -6.82 8.20
CA ASN A 110 16.11 -7.07 6.88
C ASN A 110 15.48 -8.30 6.18
N SER A 111 14.14 -8.40 6.25
CA SER A 111 13.38 -9.56 5.79
C SER A 111 12.22 -9.16 4.88
N ARG A 112 11.85 -10.08 3.99
CA ARG A 112 10.70 -9.96 3.08
C ARG A 112 9.86 -11.22 3.09
N LYS A 113 8.57 -11.05 2.83
CA LYS A 113 7.61 -12.15 2.72
C LYS A 113 6.63 -11.89 1.58
N LEU A 114 6.46 -12.87 0.70
CA LEU A 114 5.37 -12.87 -0.27
C LEU A 114 4.07 -13.16 0.48
N ILE A 115 3.14 -12.21 0.46
CA ILE A 115 1.84 -12.32 1.12
C ILE A 115 0.81 -12.95 0.18
N SER A 116 0.78 -12.47 -1.06
CA SER A 116 -0.09 -13.02 -2.11
C SER A 116 0.55 -12.83 -3.48
N PHE A 117 0.19 -13.74 -4.40
CA PHE A 117 0.53 -13.66 -5.81
C PHE A 117 -0.57 -14.38 -6.60
N HIS A 118 -1.39 -13.65 -7.34
CA HIS A 118 -2.50 -14.23 -8.09
C HIS A 118 -2.64 -13.61 -9.47
N PRO A 119 -3.06 -14.40 -10.47
CA PRO A 119 -3.36 -13.87 -11.79
C PRO A 119 -4.49 -12.85 -11.69
N LEU A 120 -4.48 -11.89 -12.62
CA LEU A 120 -5.59 -10.99 -12.83
C LEU A 120 -6.32 -11.45 -14.07
N HIS A 121 -7.56 -11.86 -13.88
CA HIS A 121 -8.47 -12.12 -14.97
C HIS A 121 -9.07 -10.80 -15.42
N ASP A 122 -8.90 -10.49 -16.71
CA ASP A 122 -9.58 -9.39 -17.37
C ASP A 122 -11.05 -9.76 -17.67
#